data_AF-A0A835X1M6-F1
#
_entry.id   AF-A0A835X1M6-F1
#
_cell.length_a   1.000
_cell.length_b   1.000
_cell.length_c   1.000
_cell.angle_alpha   90.00
_cell.angle_beta   90.00
_cell.angle_gamma   90.00
#
_symmetry.space_group_name_H-M   'P 1'
#
loop_
_entity.id
_entity.type
_entity.pdbx_description
1 polymer ?
#
loop_
_entity_poly.entity_id
_entity_poly.type
_entity_poly.pdbx_seq_one_letter_code
_entity_poly.pdbx_strand_id
1 'polypeptide(L)' 'MIFIEIVKYNNKLRSQEKCSLCKNPIKLKYIPMKEWKVEGSICGKCYSKKISEHYPGEHTRVNLDTID' A
#
# COMPACT_ATOMS: atom_id res chain seq x y z
N MET A 1 21.25 -27.04 -4.54
CA MET A 1 20.26 -26.21 -3.81
C MET A 1 20.65 -24.72 -3.79
N ILE A 2 21.44 -24.26 -4.76
CA ILE A 2 21.99 -22.90 -4.83
C ILE A 2 20.92 -21.86 -5.26
N PHE A 3 19.94 -22.28 -6.07
CA PHE A 3 18.88 -21.41 -6.57
C PHE A 3 18.02 -20.78 -5.45
N ILE A 4 17.72 -21.53 -4.38
CA ILE A 4 16.87 -21.05 -3.28
C ILE A 4 17.60 -19.96 -2.47
N GLU A 5 18.91 -20.09 -2.33
CA GLU A 5 19.76 -19.15 -1.58
C GLU A 5 19.90 -17.82 -2.32
N ILE A 6 20.03 -17.85 -3.65
CA ILE A 6 20.06 -16.65 -4.50
C ILE A 6 18.72 -15.89 -4.44
N VAL A 7 17.59 -16.60 -4.49
CA VAL A 7 16.26 -15.98 -4.36
C VAL A 7 16.07 -15.35 -2.97
N LYS A 8 16.51 -16.04 -1.90
CA LYS A 8 16.47 -15.47 -0.53
C LYS A 8 17.33 -14.22 -0.39
N TYR A 9 18.53 -14.20 -0.97
CA TYR A 9 19.44 -13.06 -0.94
C TYR A 9 18.86 -11.84 -1.69
N ASN A 10 18.30 -12.04 -2.89
CA ASN A 10 17.65 -10.99 -3.66
C ASN A 10 16.43 -10.38 -2.94
N ASN A 11 15.65 -11.21 -2.22
CA ASN A 11 14.54 -10.72 -1.40
C ASN A 11 15.01 -9.91 -0.17
N LYS A 12 16.23 -10.16 0.33
CA LYS A 12 16.84 -9.41 1.43
C LYS A 12 17.48 -8.09 0.97
N LEU A 13 18.03 -8.05 -0.24
CA LEU A 13 18.72 -6.89 -0.81
C LEU A 13 17.77 -5.82 -1.37
N ARG A 14 16.52 -6.17 -1.64
CA ARG A 14 15.46 -5.19 -1.88
C ARG A 14 15.23 -4.46 -0.55
N SER A 15 16.03 -3.45 -0.29
CA SER A 15 15.92 -2.53 0.84
C SER A 15 14.43 -2.29 1.08
N GLN A 16 13.93 -2.77 2.23
CA GLN A 16 12.52 -2.67 2.54
C GLN A 16 12.19 -1.18 2.61
N GLU A 17 11.64 -0.63 1.52
CA GLU A 17 11.20 0.76 1.45
C GLU A 17 10.36 1.02 2.69
N LYS A 18 10.61 2.12 3.38
CA LYS A 18 9.88 2.47 4.59
C LYS A 18 8.74 3.40 4.23
N CYS A 19 7.59 3.19 4.85
CA CYS A 19 6.43 4.06 4.69
C CYS A 19 6.78 5.47 5.15
N SER A 20 6.52 6.47 4.30
CA SER A 20 6.79 7.88 4.61
C SER A 20 5.99 8.39 5.81
N LEU A 21 4.86 7.76 6.13
CA LEU A 21 3.98 8.14 7.24
C LEU A 21 4.28 7.38 8.54
N CYS A 22 4.39 6.05 8.49
CA CYS A 22 4.54 5.22 9.69
C CYS A 22 5.93 4.60 9.87
N LYS A 23 6.87 4.84 8.95
CA LYS A 23 8.26 4.34 8.95
C LYS A 23 8.42 2.80 8.99
N ASN A 24 7.32 2.07 8.97
CA ASN A 24 7.30 0.61 8.89
C ASN A 24 7.70 0.13 7.48
N PRO A 25 8.27 -1.08 7.37
CA PRO A 25 8.61 -1.67 6.08
C PRO A 25 7.36 -1.86 5.22
N ILE A 26 7.46 -1.46 3.95
CA ILE A 26 6.42 -1.56 2.94
C ILE A 26 6.49 -2.96 2.31
N LYS A 27 5.42 -3.74 2.43
CA LYS A 27 5.23 -4.97 1.64
C LYS A 27 4.70 -4.67 0.24
N LEU A 28 3.76 -3.72 0.15
CA LEU A 28 3.09 -3.27 -1.07
C LEU A 28 3.14 -1.75 -1.12
N LYS A 29 3.74 -1.22 -2.19
CA LYS A 29 3.97 0.21 -2.41
C LYS A 29 2.71 0.88 -2.94
N TYR A 30 2.28 1.95 -2.28
CA TYR A 30 1.19 2.81 -2.73
C TYR A 30 1.73 4.21 -2.99
N ILE A 31 1.30 4.79 -4.11
CA ILE A 31 1.57 6.19 -4.46
C ILE A 31 0.45 7.03 -3.82
N PRO A 32 0.77 7.98 -2.93
CA PRO A 32 -0.24 8.85 -2.34
C PRO A 32 -0.90 9.73 -3.41
N MET A 33 -2.18 10.08 -3.19
CA MET A 33 -2.88 11.04 -4.06
C MET A 33 -2.21 12.42 -3.98
N LYS A 34 -2.17 13.16 -5.10
CA LYS A 34 -1.54 14.49 -5.18
C LYS A 34 -2.12 15.46 -4.15
N GLU A 35 -3.42 15.37 -3.89
CA GLU A 35 -4.16 16.20 -2.94
C GLU A 35 -3.68 16.05 -1.49
N TRP A 36 -3.12 14.88 -1.14
CA TRP A 36 -2.68 14.59 0.22
C TRP A 36 -1.34 15.25 0.56
N LYS A 37 -0.62 15.80 -0.43
CA LYS A 37 0.71 16.44 -0.27
C LYS A 37 1.71 15.59 0.52
N VAL A 38 1.66 14.27 0.34
CA VAL A 38 2.60 13.32 0.95
C VAL A 38 3.66 12.97 -0.08
N GLU A 39 4.92 13.19 0.26
CA GLU A 39 6.06 12.78 -0.56
C GLU A 39 6.51 11.36 -0.21
N GLY A 40 6.94 10.61 -1.23
CA GLY A 40 7.43 9.24 -1.08
C GLY A 40 6.32 8.18 -1.12
N SER A 41 6.71 6.92 -0.88
CA SER A 41 5.78 5.80 -0.85
C SER A 41 5.15 5.59 0.51
N ILE A 42 3.92 5.09 0.50
CA ILE A 42 3.20 4.70 1.72
C ILE A 42 2.75 3.25 1.66
N CYS A 43 2.53 2.65 2.83
CA CYS A 43 1.99 1.30 2.94
C CYS A 43 0.46 1.31 2.83
N GLY A 44 -0.13 0.17 2.50
CA GLY A 44 -1.58 0.04 2.30
C GLY A 44 -2.41 0.48 3.51
N LYS A 45 -1.94 0.20 4.74
CA LYS A 45 -2.63 0.64 5.97
C LYS A 45 -2.74 2.17 6.05
N CYS A 46 -1.65 2.88 5.74
CA CYS A 46 -1.64 4.33 5.73
C CYS A 46 -2.45 4.90 4.56
N TYR A 47 -2.43 4.24 3.41
CA TYR A 47 -3.23 4.63 2.25
C TYR A 47 -4.73 4.55 2.56
N SER A 48 -5.22 3.43 3.09
CA SER A 48 -6.62 3.26 3.49
C SER A 48 -7.06 4.26 4.56
N LYS A 49 -6.21 4.52 5.56
CA LYS A 49 -6.49 5.54 6.59
C LYS A 49 -6.62 6.93 5.96
N LYS A 50 -5.73 7.28 5.02
CA LYS A 50 -5.81 8.55 4.31
C LYS A 50 -7.07 8.69 3.46
N ILE A 51 -7.51 7.61 2.81
CA ILE A 51 -8.81 7.61 2.10
C ILE A 51 -9.95 7.93 3.06
N SER A 52 -10.03 7.24 4.20
CA SER A 52 -11.10 7.48 5.17
C SER A 52 -11.07 8.90 5.78
N GLU A 53 -9.88 9.51 5.90
CA GLU A 53 -9.73 10.89 6.36
C GLU A 53 -10.15 11.91 5.30
N HIS A 54 -9.81 11.69 4.04
CA HIS A 54 -10.07 12.66 2.95
C HIS A 54 -11.44 12.52 2.29
N TYR A 55 -11.99 11.31 2.23
CA TYR A 55 -13.28 11.02 1.63
C TYR A 55 -14.19 10.39 2.69
N PRO A 56 -14.60 11.15 3.72
CA PRO A 56 -15.51 10.66 4.74
C PRO A 56 -16.88 10.39 4.10
N GLY A 57 -17.37 9.16 4.22
CA GLY A 57 -18.65 8.74 3.66
C GLY A 57 -18.85 7.24 3.71
N GLU A 58 -20.11 6.80 3.74
CA GLU A 58 -20.46 5.39 3.63
C GLU A 58 -20.24 4.93 2.18
N HIS A 59 -19.25 4.06 1.99
CA HIS A 59 -18.90 3.50 0.70
C HIS A 59 -19.50 2.11 0.59
N THR A 60 -20.71 2.02 0.04
CA THR A 60 -21.29 0.74 -0.36
C THR A 60 -20.61 0.28 -1.65
N ARG A 61 -20.12 -0.96 -1.66
CA ARG A 61 -19.74 -1.59 -2.93
C ARG A 61 -21.03 -1.81 -3.69
N VAL A 62 -21.30 -0.98 -4.68
CA VAL A 62 -22.38 -1.23 -5.64
C VAL A 62 -21.98 -2.43 -6.49
N ASN A 63 -22.30 -3.63 -6.01
CA ASN A 63 -22.49 -4.75 -6.92
C ASN A 63 -23.84 -4.50 -7.59
N LEU A 64 -23.82 -3.77 -8.71
CA LEU A 64 -24.91 -3.79 -9.68
C LEU A 64 -24.88 -5.19 -10.29
N ASP A 65 -25.50 -6.18 -9.64
CA ASP A 65 -25.84 -7.49 -10.21
C ASP A 65 -26.60 -8.32 -9.14
N THR A 66 -27.80 -7.88 -8.79
CA THR A 66 -28.87 -8.80 -8.36
C THR A 66 -30.13 -8.38 -9.09
N ILE A 67 -30.30 -8.99 -10.27
CA ILE A 67 -31.52 -9.58 -10.83
C ILE A 67 -32.82 -8.81 -10.56
N ASP A 68 -33.36 -8.19 -11.62
CA ASP A 68 -34.80 -8.20 -11.94
C ASP A 68 -34.97 -8.74 -13.36
#